data_AF-A0A0H5QJJ0-F1
#
_entry.id   AF-A0A0H5QJJ0-F1
#
_cell.length_a   1.000
_cell.length_b   1.000
_cell.length_c   1.000
_cell.angle_alpha   90.00
_cell.angle_beta   90.00
_cell.angle_gamma   90.00
#
_symmetry.space_group_name_H-M   'P 1'
#
loop_
_entity.id
_entity.type
_entity.pdbx_description
1 polymer ?
#
loop_
_entity_poly.entity_id
_entity_poly.type
_entity_poly.pdbx_seq_one_letter_code
_entity_poly.pdbx_strand_id
1 'polypeptide(L)'
;MRVRSTCASAVHSHFNSRGFQWIHAPIITASDCEGAGEQFQVVTTSGRDPTSFFGTNAFLTVSAQLHAEMFACSMGPVYTFGPTFRSENSHTTRHLAEFWMVEPEIPFATLDVLMDEAEKLVKTCVRTCIGTHDDDLRLLWSDSSSLRLKAAEATGQSASIARDPALSAEDNYASYSSIITSCRDEVFARISYSDAIQILQECPMAPQFSHVPVWGDDLKSEHEQYLATVHFKRPLFVTHYPAKLKPFYMKRSSSGAKATCAAMDLLMPCIGEVVGGSERIDNVEDLSESMASHGLDSSKMSWYLDLRR
;
A
#
# COMPACT_ATOMS: atom_id res chain seq x y z
N MET A 1 16.37 -9.65 9.76
CA MET A 1 16.73 -8.24 10.07
C MET A 1 17.77 -7.66 9.13
N ARG A 2 18.91 -8.32 8.84
CA ARG A 2 19.93 -7.80 7.89
C ARG A 2 19.34 -7.40 6.53
N VAL A 3 18.56 -8.29 5.91
CA VAL A 3 17.80 -8.03 4.67
C VAL A 3 16.96 -6.74 4.77
N ARG A 4 16.18 -6.54 5.85
CA ARG A 4 15.38 -5.31 6.07
C ARG A 4 16.26 -4.06 6.14
N SER A 5 17.43 -4.13 6.79
CA SER A 5 18.37 -3.01 6.87
C SER A 5 18.92 -2.62 5.49
N THR A 6 19.34 -3.59 4.69
CA THR A 6 19.84 -3.33 3.33
C THR A 6 18.73 -2.86 2.39
N CYS A 7 17.54 -3.44 2.46
CA CYS A 7 16.41 -2.98 1.65
C CYS A 7 15.99 -1.55 2.05
N ALA A 8 16.06 -1.15 3.33
CA ALA A 8 15.85 0.24 3.75
C ALA A 8 16.95 1.20 3.23
N SER A 9 18.22 0.78 3.23
CA SER A 9 19.32 1.54 2.59
C SER A 9 19.14 1.65 1.07
N ALA A 10 18.58 0.61 0.44
CA ALA A 10 18.26 0.60 -0.99
C ALA A 10 17.16 1.61 -1.32
N VAL A 11 16.10 1.72 -0.50
CA VAL A 11 15.06 2.77 -0.62
C VAL A 11 15.67 4.17 -0.65
N HIS A 12 16.48 4.52 0.36
CA HIS A 12 17.12 5.84 0.40
C HIS A 12 18.04 6.09 -0.79
N SER A 13 18.83 5.09 -1.19
CA SER A 13 19.75 5.19 -2.32
C SER A 13 19.00 5.33 -3.66
N HIS A 14 17.89 4.62 -3.80
CA HIS A 14 17.00 4.64 -4.97
C HIS A 14 16.40 6.03 -5.21
N PHE A 15 15.91 6.69 -4.16
CA PHE A 15 15.34 8.04 -4.27
C PHE A 15 16.42 9.12 -4.41
N ASN A 16 17.46 9.10 -3.57
CA ASN A 16 18.54 10.09 -3.59
C ASN A 16 19.25 10.14 -4.96
N SER A 17 19.58 8.98 -5.55
CA SER A 17 20.25 8.90 -6.86
C SER A 17 19.45 9.47 -8.05
N ARG A 18 18.18 9.84 -7.85
CA ARG A 18 17.31 10.40 -8.90
C ARG A 18 16.68 11.73 -8.47
N GLY A 19 17.26 12.40 -7.46
CA GLY A 19 16.95 13.78 -7.10
C GLY A 19 15.78 13.97 -6.14
N PHE A 20 15.14 12.90 -5.66
CA PHE A 20 14.07 12.99 -4.67
C PHE A 20 14.61 13.50 -3.33
N GLN A 21 13.91 14.45 -2.73
CA GLN A 21 14.24 14.96 -1.39
C GLN A 21 13.59 14.10 -0.30
N TRP A 22 14.38 13.68 0.68
CA TRP A 22 13.85 13.01 1.87
C TRP A 22 13.26 14.05 2.82
N ILE A 23 11.99 13.88 3.17
CA ILE A 23 11.26 14.79 4.06
C ILE A 23 10.78 14.09 5.34
N HIS A 24 10.69 14.86 6.41
CA HIS A 24 10.11 14.44 7.68
C HIS A 24 8.77 15.14 7.88
N ALA A 25 7.67 14.41 7.64
CA ALA A 25 6.33 14.89 7.92
C ALA A 25 5.97 14.76 9.43
N PRO A 26 4.98 15.53 9.93
CA PRO A 26 4.50 15.39 11.30
C PRO A 26 3.91 14.00 11.58
N ILE A 27 4.40 13.34 12.65
CA ILE A 27 3.80 12.10 13.16
C ILE A 27 2.53 12.39 13.97
N ILE A 28 2.52 13.52 14.70
CA ILE A 28 1.34 13.99 15.43
C ILE A 28 0.60 14.97 14.53
N THR A 29 -0.69 14.72 14.31
CA THR A 29 -1.54 15.44 13.35
C THR A 29 -2.92 15.74 13.94
N ALA A 30 -3.58 16.80 13.45
CA ALA A 30 -5.00 17.06 13.70
C ALA A 30 -5.89 16.64 12.50
N SER A 31 -5.29 16.06 11.46
CA SER A 31 -5.97 15.60 10.24
C SER A 31 -6.05 14.08 10.21
N ASP A 32 -7.23 13.56 9.88
CA ASP A 32 -7.38 12.23 9.32
C ASP A 32 -7.01 12.29 7.84
N CYS A 33 -5.99 11.52 7.43
CA CYS A 33 -5.49 11.53 6.05
C CYS A 33 -6.33 10.62 5.14
N GLU A 34 -6.87 9.52 5.69
CA GLU A 34 -7.63 8.51 4.92
C GLU A 34 -9.15 8.72 5.06
N GLY A 35 -9.60 9.44 6.09
CA GLY A 35 -11.03 9.67 6.38
C GLY A 35 -11.73 8.47 7.00
N ALA A 36 -10.96 7.47 7.48
CA ALA A 36 -11.46 6.21 8.01
C ALA A 36 -11.80 6.27 9.51
N GLY A 37 -11.43 7.33 10.22
CA GLY A 37 -11.78 7.58 11.63
C GLY A 37 -11.01 6.76 12.67
N GLU A 38 -10.23 5.74 12.28
CA GLU A 38 -9.52 4.84 13.20
C GLU A 38 -8.06 5.28 13.45
N GLN A 39 -7.90 6.36 14.22
CA GLN A 39 -6.62 6.92 14.64
C GLN A 39 -6.39 6.84 16.16
N PHE A 40 -5.14 6.59 16.58
CA PHE A 40 -4.77 6.70 18.00
C PHE A 40 -4.72 8.17 18.44
N GLN A 41 -5.53 8.55 19.43
CA GLN A 41 -5.53 9.89 20.01
C GLN A 41 -4.32 10.10 20.95
N VAL A 42 -3.65 11.24 20.82
CA VAL A 42 -2.53 11.67 21.67
C VAL A 42 -3.02 12.70 22.68
N VAL A 43 -2.98 12.36 23.96
CA VAL A 43 -3.45 13.21 25.06
C VAL A 43 -2.39 13.36 26.16
N THR A 44 -2.27 14.57 26.73
CA THR A 44 -1.40 14.81 27.90
C THR A 44 -2.18 14.64 29.20
N THR A 45 -1.71 13.77 30.09
CA THR A 45 -2.42 13.38 31.33
C THR A 45 -2.40 14.43 32.45
N SER A 46 -1.85 15.63 32.21
CA SER A 46 -1.72 16.74 33.17
C SER A 46 -3.03 17.50 33.46
N GLY A 47 -4.12 16.76 33.70
CA GLY A 47 -5.26 17.19 34.52
C GLY A 47 -6.17 18.30 33.99
N ARG A 48 -6.02 18.72 32.73
CA ARG A 48 -6.92 19.67 32.04
C ARG A 48 -7.15 19.15 30.63
N ASP A 49 -8.35 19.42 30.10
CA ASP A 49 -8.82 19.29 28.70
C ASP A 49 -7.90 18.50 27.73
N PRO A 50 -8.36 17.41 27.08
CA PRO A 50 -7.56 16.66 26.09
C PRO A 50 -6.90 17.52 25.00
N THR A 51 -7.48 18.68 24.67
CA THR A 51 -6.93 19.63 23.70
C THR A 51 -5.84 20.56 24.26
N SER A 52 -5.62 20.58 25.59
CA SER A 52 -4.85 21.61 26.30
C SER A 52 -3.39 21.76 25.88
N PHE A 53 -2.77 20.74 25.28
CA PHE A 53 -1.40 20.82 24.77
C PHE A 53 -1.32 21.34 23.33
N PHE A 54 -2.21 20.89 22.44
CA PHE A 54 -2.16 21.22 21.00
C PHE A 54 -3.15 22.31 20.56
N GLY A 55 -4.05 22.75 21.44
CA GLY A 55 -5.17 23.65 21.13
C GLY A 55 -6.30 22.99 20.32
N THR A 56 -6.18 21.69 20.02
CA THR A 56 -7.13 20.87 19.27
C THR A 56 -6.92 19.39 19.61
N ASN A 57 -7.76 18.50 19.10
CA ASN A 57 -7.52 17.07 19.15
C ASN A 57 -6.30 16.70 18.29
N ALA A 58 -5.42 15.87 18.84
CA ALA A 58 -4.22 15.39 18.17
C ALA A 58 -4.21 13.86 18.12
N PHE A 59 -3.67 13.31 17.03
CA PHE A 59 -3.66 11.90 16.71
C PHE A 59 -2.30 11.48 16.15
N LEU A 60 -1.98 10.19 16.23
CA LEU A 60 -0.89 9.60 15.46
C LEU A 60 -1.31 9.44 14.00
N THR A 61 -0.41 9.78 13.08
CA THR A 61 -0.74 9.80 11.66
C THR A 61 -0.89 8.41 11.05
N VAL A 62 -1.89 8.26 10.19
CA VAL A 62 -2.10 7.06 9.35
C VAL A 62 -1.24 7.09 8.09
N SER A 63 -0.93 8.30 7.59
CA SER A 63 -0.12 8.55 6.38
C SER A 63 0.43 9.98 6.42
N ALA A 64 1.60 10.20 5.79
CA ALA A 64 2.16 11.54 5.62
C ALA A 64 1.74 12.23 4.30
N GLN A 65 0.99 11.56 3.43
CA GLN A 65 0.74 11.95 2.03
C GLN A 65 0.36 13.42 1.86
N LEU A 66 -0.63 13.93 2.60
CA LEU A 66 -1.11 15.32 2.44
C LEU A 66 -0.01 16.36 2.71
N HIS A 67 0.93 16.05 3.61
CA HIS A 67 2.10 16.89 3.86
C HIS A 67 3.17 16.70 2.78
N ALA A 68 3.35 15.47 2.26
CA ALA A 68 4.26 15.20 1.15
C ALA A 68 3.87 15.99 -0.10
N GLU A 69 2.58 16.12 -0.41
CA GLU A 69 2.06 16.98 -1.50
C GLU A 69 2.49 18.45 -1.34
N MET A 70 2.38 19.03 -0.14
CA MET A 70 2.83 20.40 0.15
C MET A 70 4.33 20.59 -0.12
N PHE A 71 5.16 19.64 0.29
CA PHE A 71 6.60 19.68 -0.02
C PHE A 71 6.86 19.45 -1.52
N ALA A 72 6.09 18.58 -2.18
CA ALA A 72 6.23 18.30 -3.61
C ALA A 72 6.00 19.56 -4.47
N CYS A 73 5.00 20.36 -4.12
CA CYS A 73 4.70 21.65 -4.77
C CYS A 73 5.86 22.67 -4.73
N SER A 74 6.80 22.54 -3.79
CA SER A 74 7.91 23.51 -3.60
C SER A 74 9.30 22.95 -3.89
N MET A 75 9.52 21.64 -3.69
CA MET A 75 10.85 21.01 -3.78
C MET A 75 11.02 20.06 -4.97
N GLY A 76 9.98 19.83 -5.78
CA GLY A 76 9.98 18.78 -6.81
C GLY A 76 9.64 17.41 -6.23
N PRO A 77 10.18 16.30 -6.74
CA PRO A 77 9.92 14.97 -6.20
C PRO A 77 10.41 14.84 -4.74
N VAL A 78 9.56 14.31 -3.87
CA VAL A 78 9.87 14.09 -2.44
C VAL A 78 9.48 12.68 -2.01
N TYR A 79 10.01 12.20 -0.89
CA TYR A 79 9.53 10.99 -0.25
C TYR A 79 9.62 11.05 1.27
N THR A 80 8.65 10.43 1.93
CA THR A 80 8.75 10.10 3.37
C THR A 80 9.38 8.72 3.54
N PHE A 81 9.97 8.49 4.70
CA PHE A 81 10.21 7.14 5.21
C PHE A 81 10.11 7.23 6.74
N GLY A 82 9.00 6.76 7.30
CA GLY A 82 8.67 7.00 8.71
C GLY A 82 7.60 6.07 9.27
N PRO A 83 7.38 6.10 10.60
CA PRO A 83 6.37 5.30 11.25
C PRO A 83 4.96 5.86 11.05
N THR A 84 4.01 4.97 10.85
CA THR A 84 2.58 5.25 10.67
C THR A 84 1.75 4.26 11.50
N PHE A 85 0.55 4.68 11.87
CA PHE A 85 -0.23 4.03 12.92
C PHE A 85 -1.68 3.87 12.50
N ARG A 86 -2.29 2.72 12.81
CA ARG A 86 -3.72 2.47 12.61
C ARG A 86 -4.31 1.83 13.85
N SER A 87 -5.46 2.33 14.32
CA SER A 87 -6.10 1.82 15.54
C SER A 87 -7.12 0.71 15.29
N GLU A 88 -7.10 0.10 14.09
CA GLU A 88 -7.96 -1.02 13.71
C GLU A 88 -7.86 -2.17 14.71
N ASN A 89 -8.99 -2.71 15.16
CA ASN A 89 -9.04 -3.87 16.05
C ASN A 89 -8.82 -5.19 15.28
N SER A 90 -7.68 -5.28 14.57
CA SER A 90 -7.33 -6.36 13.64
C SER A 90 -6.24 -7.27 14.22
N HIS A 91 -6.64 -8.47 14.67
CA HIS A 91 -5.73 -9.48 15.23
C HIS A 91 -5.40 -10.59 14.21
N THR A 92 -4.68 -10.21 13.16
CA THR A 92 -4.28 -11.10 12.06
C THR A 92 -2.77 -11.18 11.92
N THR A 93 -2.28 -12.14 11.13
CA THR A 93 -0.85 -12.37 10.88
C THR A 93 -0.20 -11.35 9.93
N ARG A 94 -0.96 -10.37 9.41
CA ARG A 94 -0.53 -9.39 8.41
C ARG A 94 -0.68 -7.93 8.82
N HIS A 95 -1.58 -7.62 9.76
CA HIS A 95 -1.84 -6.25 10.21
C HIS A 95 -1.00 -5.90 11.44
N LEU A 96 -0.53 -4.64 11.51
CA LEU A 96 0.22 -4.09 12.63
C LEU A 96 -0.38 -2.72 12.99
N ALA A 97 -0.47 -2.42 14.29
CA ALA A 97 -0.93 -1.11 14.76
C ALA A 97 0.13 0.01 14.57
N GLU A 98 1.41 -0.37 14.49
CA GLU A 98 2.54 0.48 14.11
C GLU A 98 3.31 -0.23 12.99
N PHE A 99 3.53 0.48 11.88
CA PHE A 99 4.35 0.02 10.76
C PHE A 99 5.14 1.20 10.18
N TRP A 100 5.93 0.96 9.14
CA TRP A 100 6.74 1.99 8.48
C TRP A 100 6.34 2.08 7.02
N MET A 101 5.96 3.27 6.57
CA MET A 101 5.67 3.54 5.16
C MET A 101 6.80 4.29 4.48
N VAL A 102 6.82 4.16 3.16
CA VAL A 102 7.69 4.88 2.22
C VAL A 102 6.75 5.53 1.21
N GLU A 103 6.56 6.84 1.32
CA GLU A 103 5.52 7.56 0.57
C GLU A 103 6.19 8.58 -0.36
N PRO A 104 6.50 8.21 -1.62
CA PRO A 104 6.97 9.15 -2.62
C PRO A 104 5.80 9.97 -3.20
N GLU A 105 6.01 11.27 -3.38
CA GLU A 105 5.06 12.16 -4.06
C GLU A 105 5.78 12.89 -5.19
N ILE A 106 5.19 12.89 -6.39
CA ILE A 106 5.86 13.27 -7.63
C ILE A 106 5.02 14.31 -8.39
N PRO A 107 5.46 15.58 -8.46
CA PRO A 107 4.76 16.59 -9.24
C PRO A 107 4.62 16.20 -10.72
N PHE A 108 3.46 16.51 -11.30
CA PHE A 108 3.15 16.28 -12.72
C PHE A 108 3.17 14.80 -13.17
N ALA A 109 3.16 13.85 -12.24
CA ALA A 109 3.09 12.42 -12.55
C ALA A 109 1.68 11.96 -12.94
N THR A 110 1.60 11.12 -13.96
CA THR A 110 0.40 10.33 -14.29
C THR A 110 0.43 8.97 -13.60
N LEU A 111 -0.69 8.24 -13.60
CA LEU A 111 -0.78 6.91 -13.02
C LEU A 111 0.26 5.93 -13.58
N ASP A 112 0.60 6.03 -14.87
CA ASP A 112 1.67 5.24 -15.48
C ASP A 112 3.04 5.56 -14.90
N VAL A 113 3.33 6.84 -14.59
CA VAL A 113 4.59 7.27 -13.93
C VAL A 113 4.65 6.72 -12.49
N LEU A 114 3.51 6.70 -11.77
CA LEU A 114 3.44 6.14 -10.43
C LEU A 114 3.67 4.62 -10.42
N MET A 115 3.05 3.87 -11.35
CA MET A 115 3.28 2.44 -11.50
C MET A 115 4.73 2.13 -11.91
N ASP A 116 5.26 2.90 -12.86
CA ASP A 116 6.67 2.84 -13.26
C ASP A 116 7.64 3.02 -12.09
N GLU A 117 7.37 3.98 -11.21
CA GLU A 117 8.21 4.27 -10.06
C GLU A 117 8.10 3.17 -8.98
N ALA A 118 6.89 2.70 -8.68
CA ALA A 118 6.68 1.59 -7.75
C ALA A 118 7.38 0.30 -8.25
N GLU A 119 7.29 -0.01 -9.54
CA GLU A 119 8.00 -1.12 -10.18
C GLU A 119 9.53 -0.97 -10.07
N LYS A 120 10.06 0.24 -10.35
CA LYS A 120 11.50 0.54 -10.22
C LYS A 120 11.97 0.41 -8.77
N LEU A 121 11.21 0.90 -7.79
CA LEU A 121 11.55 0.82 -6.36
C LEU A 121 11.63 -0.64 -5.89
N VAL A 122 10.59 -1.44 -6.17
CA VAL A 122 10.59 -2.87 -5.84
C VAL A 122 11.79 -3.57 -6.49
N LYS A 123 12.02 -3.34 -7.79
CA LYS A 123 13.16 -3.92 -8.50
C LYS A 123 14.50 -3.51 -7.92
N THR A 124 14.69 -2.26 -7.51
CA THR A 124 15.94 -1.84 -6.84
C THR A 124 16.10 -2.57 -5.50
N CYS A 125 15.08 -2.58 -4.63
CA CYS A 125 15.16 -3.28 -3.34
C CYS A 125 15.46 -4.78 -3.51
N VAL A 126 14.76 -5.45 -4.43
CA VAL A 126 14.98 -6.88 -4.75
C VAL A 126 16.39 -7.11 -5.28
N ARG A 127 16.86 -6.32 -6.26
CA ARG A 127 18.21 -6.44 -6.85
C ARG A 127 19.34 -6.12 -5.87
N THR A 128 19.13 -5.24 -4.89
CA THR A 128 20.13 -4.91 -3.87
C THR A 128 20.17 -5.95 -2.76
N CYS A 129 19.02 -6.53 -2.39
CA CYS A 129 18.95 -7.55 -1.35
C CYS A 129 19.40 -8.94 -1.86
N ILE A 130 19.13 -9.30 -3.13
CA ILE A 130 19.79 -10.42 -3.83
C ILE A 130 21.27 -10.07 -4.07
N GLY A 131 22.16 -11.06 -4.03
CA GLY A 131 23.61 -10.88 -4.19
C GLY A 131 24.31 -10.32 -2.95
N THR A 132 23.64 -9.47 -2.16
CA THR A 132 24.16 -9.03 -0.85
C THR A 132 23.83 -10.02 0.28
N HIS A 133 22.66 -10.67 0.23
CA HIS A 133 22.12 -11.48 1.33
C HIS A 133 21.81 -12.93 0.94
N ASP A 134 22.44 -13.48 -0.10
CA ASP A 134 22.07 -14.81 -0.66
C ASP A 134 22.00 -15.93 0.39
N ASP A 135 22.88 -15.95 1.40
CA ASP A 135 22.84 -16.96 2.46
C ASP A 135 21.73 -16.71 3.50
N ASP A 136 21.44 -15.45 3.85
CA ASP A 136 20.27 -15.08 4.68
C ASP A 136 18.97 -15.45 3.98
N LEU A 137 18.90 -15.17 2.67
CA LEU A 137 17.77 -15.47 1.80
C LEU A 137 17.56 -16.98 1.65
N ARG A 138 18.64 -17.75 1.39
CA ARG A 138 18.61 -19.22 1.43
C ARG A 138 18.10 -19.73 2.77
N LEU A 139 18.60 -19.22 3.90
CA LEU A 139 18.17 -19.64 5.24
C LEU A 139 16.67 -19.38 5.47
N LEU A 140 16.18 -18.19 5.10
CA LEU A 140 14.76 -17.83 5.25
C LEU A 140 13.82 -18.77 4.45
N TRP A 141 14.25 -19.21 3.26
CA TRP A 141 13.44 -20.09 2.41
C TRP A 141 13.66 -21.59 2.64
N SER A 142 14.83 -22.01 3.14
CA SER A 142 15.09 -23.41 3.52
C SER A 142 14.50 -23.78 4.90
N ASP A 143 14.60 -22.88 5.89
CA ASP A 143 14.17 -23.11 7.27
C ASP A 143 12.73 -22.64 7.56
N SER A 144 11.89 -22.53 6.53
CA SER A 144 10.43 -22.37 6.67
C SER A 144 9.74 -23.65 7.20
N SER A 145 10.49 -24.56 7.85
CA SER A 145 10.10 -25.94 8.17
C SER A 145 9.83 -26.21 9.66
N SER A 146 10.10 -25.26 10.57
CA SER A 146 10.10 -25.57 12.02
C SER A 146 9.35 -24.56 12.93
N LEU A 147 9.39 -23.26 12.62
CA LEU A 147 8.83 -22.22 13.51
C LEU A 147 7.41 -21.77 13.15
N ARG A 148 7.03 -21.72 11.86
CA ARG A 148 5.68 -21.28 11.44
C ARG A 148 4.59 -22.31 11.72
N LEU A 149 4.83 -23.61 11.49
CA LEU A 149 3.83 -24.65 11.83
C LEU A 149 3.54 -24.67 13.34
N LYS A 150 4.57 -24.72 14.19
CA LYS A 150 4.41 -24.77 15.65
C LYS A 150 3.68 -23.55 16.22
N ALA A 151 3.81 -22.38 15.59
CA ALA A 151 3.09 -21.17 15.98
C ALA A 151 1.61 -21.21 15.53
N ALA A 152 1.32 -21.70 14.32
CA ALA A 152 -0.04 -21.83 13.80
C ALA A 152 -0.85 -22.93 14.53
N GLU A 153 -0.24 -24.08 14.80
CA GLU A 153 -0.83 -25.17 15.59
C GLU A 153 -1.18 -24.74 17.02
N ALA A 154 -0.42 -23.81 17.61
CA ALA A 154 -0.68 -23.27 18.94
C ALA A 154 -1.76 -22.17 18.99
N THR A 155 -2.13 -21.57 17.85
CA THR A 155 -3.03 -20.40 17.79
C THR A 155 -4.32 -20.64 17.01
N GLY A 156 -4.43 -21.72 16.24
CA GLY A 156 -5.65 -22.11 15.52
C GLY A 156 -6.07 -21.16 14.39
N GLN A 157 -5.23 -20.18 14.03
CA GLN A 157 -5.50 -19.25 12.94
C GLN A 157 -5.04 -19.82 11.59
N SER A 158 -5.89 -19.68 10.57
CA SER A 158 -5.55 -20.03 9.19
C SER A 158 -4.35 -19.20 8.71
N ALA A 159 -3.22 -19.86 8.45
CA ALA A 159 -2.05 -19.19 7.90
C ALA A 159 -2.33 -18.81 6.44
N SER A 160 -2.37 -17.51 6.14
CA SER A 160 -2.30 -17.02 4.77
C SER A 160 -1.00 -17.52 4.14
N ILE A 161 -1.12 -18.50 3.24
CA ILE A 161 -0.02 -19.38 2.78
C ILE A 161 0.58 -20.20 3.92
N ALA A 162 -0.18 -21.21 4.35
CA ALA A 162 0.42 -22.50 4.62
C ALA A 162 1.13 -23.02 3.35
N ARG A 163 2.23 -23.77 3.53
CA ARG A 163 2.80 -24.62 2.47
C ARG A 163 1.67 -25.47 1.85
N ASP A 164 1.79 -25.78 0.55
CA ASP A 164 1.25 -27.06 0.09
C ASP A 164 2.09 -28.17 0.76
N PRO A 165 1.51 -29.02 1.64
CA PRO A 165 2.26 -30.08 2.31
C PRO A 165 2.80 -31.15 1.36
N ALA A 166 2.37 -31.17 0.09
CA ALA A 166 2.82 -32.10 -0.92
C ALA A 166 4.16 -31.74 -1.59
N LEU A 167 4.66 -30.50 -1.43
CA LEU A 167 5.90 -30.04 -2.09
C LEU A 167 7.15 -30.22 -1.22
N SER A 168 8.26 -30.65 -1.84
CA SER A 168 9.57 -30.79 -1.17
C SER A 168 10.15 -29.44 -0.75
N ALA A 169 11.21 -29.44 0.08
CA ALA A 169 11.89 -28.20 0.47
C ALA A 169 12.55 -27.52 -0.74
N GLU A 170 13.11 -28.32 -1.65
CA GLU A 170 13.73 -27.94 -2.90
C GLU A 170 12.72 -27.31 -3.87
N ASP A 171 11.54 -27.93 -4.04
CA ASP A 171 10.46 -27.40 -4.91
C ASP A 171 9.88 -26.10 -4.36
N ASN A 172 9.72 -26.00 -3.03
CA ASN A 172 9.35 -24.75 -2.37
C ASN A 172 10.38 -23.64 -2.66
N TYR A 173 11.68 -23.93 -2.51
CA TYR A 173 12.75 -22.96 -2.80
C TYR A 173 12.76 -22.54 -4.28
N ALA A 174 12.57 -23.48 -5.21
CA ALA A 174 12.45 -23.18 -6.63
C ALA A 174 11.24 -22.27 -6.94
N SER A 175 10.09 -22.52 -6.31
CA SER A 175 8.89 -21.70 -6.44
C SER A 175 9.11 -20.27 -5.95
N TYR A 176 9.64 -20.08 -4.73
CA TYR A 176 9.95 -18.74 -4.20
C TYR A 176 11.02 -18.03 -5.05
N SER A 177 12.05 -18.74 -5.49
CA SER A 177 13.07 -18.22 -6.42
C SER A 177 12.45 -17.71 -7.72
N SER A 178 11.41 -18.37 -8.25
CA SER A 178 10.71 -17.90 -9.45
C SER A 178 9.92 -16.61 -9.23
N ILE A 179 9.22 -16.46 -8.10
CA ILE A 179 8.52 -15.22 -7.70
C ILE A 179 9.52 -14.06 -7.56
N ILE A 180 10.66 -14.31 -6.92
CA ILE A 180 11.69 -13.30 -6.71
C ILE A 180 12.35 -12.90 -8.05
N THR A 181 12.52 -13.86 -8.95
CA THR A 181 13.03 -13.64 -10.30
C THR A 181 12.05 -12.80 -11.13
N SER A 182 10.74 -13.08 -11.07
CA SER A 182 9.74 -12.25 -11.76
C SER A 182 9.67 -10.84 -11.18
N CYS A 183 9.72 -10.67 -9.85
CA CYS A 183 9.88 -9.37 -9.19
C CYS A 183 11.16 -8.61 -9.61
N ARG A 184 12.23 -9.32 -9.97
CA ARG A 184 13.53 -8.73 -10.35
C ARG A 184 13.59 -8.34 -11.83
N ASP A 185 13.06 -9.19 -12.71
CA ASP A 185 13.41 -9.19 -14.13
C ASP A 185 12.21 -8.94 -15.06
N GLU A 186 11.00 -9.38 -14.69
CA GLU A 186 9.81 -9.23 -15.55
C GLU A 186 9.18 -7.85 -15.43
N VAL A 187 8.59 -7.35 -16.53
CA VAL A 187 7.71 -6.17 -16.50
C VAL A 187 6.43 -6.54 -15.74
N PHE A 188 6.02 -5.68 -14.80
CA PHE A 188 4.83 -5.97 -13.99
C PHE A 188 3.57 -5.84 -14.84
N ALA A 189 2.62 -6.74 -14.65
CA ALA A 189 1.35 -6.69 -15.36
C ALA A 189 0.54 -5.44 -14.94
N ARG A 190 -0.32 -4.93 -15.82
CA ARG A 190 -1.25 -3.83 -15.54
C ARG A 190 -2.62 -4.21 -16.08
N ILE A 191 -3.67 -4.09 -15.26
CA ILE A 191 -5.08 -4.28 -15.65
C ILE A 191 -5.96 -3.18 -15.05
N SER A 192 -7.15 -2.95 -15.60
CA SER A 192 -8.18 -2.21 -14.89
C SER A 192 -8.90 -3.11 -13.88
N TYR A 193 -9.45 -2.52 -12.83
CA TYR A 193 -10.32 -3.17 -11.87
C TYR A 193 -11.54 -3.82 -12.57
N SER A 194 -12.07 -3.20 -13.62
CA SER A 194 -13.19 -3.75 -14.38
C SER A 194 -12.83 -5.06 -15.07
N ASP A 195 -11.64 -5.13 -15.69
CA ASP A 195 -11.12 -6.35 -16.31
C ASP A 195 -10.75 -7.39 -15.25
N ALA A 196 -10.22 -6.96 -14.10
CA ALA A 196 -9.92 -7.82 -12.96
C ALA A 196 -11.18 -8.54 -12.46
N ILE A 197 -12.29 -7.81 -12.29
CA ILE A 197 -13.59 -8.39 -11.92
C ILE A 197 -14.09 -9.37 -13.00
N GLN A 198 -13.94 -9.05 -14.28
CA GLN A 198 -14.33 -9.98 -15.35
C GLN A 198 -13.52 -11.29 -15.28
N ILE A 199 -12.19 -11.20 -15.15
CA ILE A 199 -11.31 -12.36 -14.99
C ILE A 199 -11.72 -13.21 -13.78
N LEU A 200 -12.03 -12.56 -12.65
CA LEU A 200 -12.44 -13.24 -11.42
C LEU A 200 -13.82 -13.91 -11.53
N GLN A 201 -14.75 -13.34 -12.31
CA GLN A 201 -16.09 -13.90 -12.54
C GLN A 201 -16.07 -15.07 -13.54
N GLU A 202 -15.19 -15.03 -14.54
CA GLU A 202 -15.09 -16.04 -15.60
C GLU A 202 -14.13 -17.21 -15.25
N CYS A 203 -13.35 -17.11 -14.17
CA CYS A 203 -12.33 -18.12 -13.88
C CYS A 203 -12.88 -19.45 -13.35
N PRO A 204 -12.15 -20.58 -13.53
CA PRO A 204 -12.55 -21.88 -12.98
C PRO A 204 -12.68 -21.94 -11.45
N MET A 205 -12.10 -20.96 -10.73
CA MET A 205 -12.20 -20.82 -9.28
C MET A 205 -13.37 -19.94 -8.83
N ALA A 206 -14.10 -19.28 -9.73
CA ALA A 206 -15.20 -18.38 -9.37
C ALA A 206 -16.25 -19.03 -8.42
N PRO A 207 -16.65 -20.31 -8.57
CA PRO A 207 -17.58 -20.97 -7.63
C PRO A 207 -16.98 -21.31 -6.25
N GLN A 208 -15.67 -21.12 -6.07
CA GLN A 208 -14.92 -21.51 -4.86
C GLN A 208 -14.52 -20.31 -4.00
N PHE A 209 -14.64 -19.08 -4.52
CA PHE A 209 -14.38 -17.88 -3.72
C PHE A 209 -15.42 -17.75 -2.59
N SER A 210 -14.94 -17.42 -1.39
CA SER A 210 -15.81 -17.17 -0.23
C SER A 210 -16.61 -15.87 -0.41
N HIS A 211 -16.02 -14.89 -1.09
CA HIS A 211 -16.66 -13.64 -1.48
C HIS A 211 -16.84 -13.63 -3.01
N VAL A 212 -18.08 -13.46 -3.48
CA VAL A 212 -18.33 -13.34 -4.92
C VAL A 212 -17.73 -12.02 -5.43
N PRO A 213 -16.88 -12.02 -6.47
CA PRO A 213 -16.34 -10.79 -7.05
C PRO A 213 -17.47 -10.01 -7.75
N VAL A 214 -17.77 -8.81 -7.27
CA VAL A 214 -18.84 -7.94 -7.80
C VAL A 214 -18.26 -6.57 -8.14
N TRP A 215 -18.61 -6.04 -9.33
CA TRP A 215 -18.15 -4.71 -9.74
C TRP A 215 -18.72 -3.64 -8.80
N GLY A 216 -17.84 -2.85 -8.22
CA GLY A 216 -18.17 -1.84 -7.22
C GLY A 216 -17.89 -2.30 -5.79
N ASP A 217 -17.55 -3.55 -5.55
CA ASP A 217 -17.10 -4.02 -4.25
C ASP A 217 -15.57 -4.16 -4.22
N ASP A 218 -15.01 -3.98 -3.03
CA ASP A 218 -13.57 -4.03 -2.83
C ASP A 218 -13.02 -5.47 -3.01
N LEU A 219 -11.84 -5.60 -3.61
CA LEU A 219 -11.22 -6.91 -3.82
C LEU A 219 -10.87 -7.54 -2.48
N LYS A 220 -11.01 -8.86 -2.37
CA LYS A 220 -10.60 -9.61 -1.17
C LYS A 220 -9.31 -10.34 -1.44
N SER A 221 -8.58 -10.65 -0.37
CA SER A 221 -7.25 -11.25 -0.49
C SER A 221 -7.26 -12.54 -1.33
N GLU A 222 -8.32 -13.34 -1.31
CA GLU A 222 -8.47 -14.50 -2.20
C GLU A 222 -8.50 -14.13 -3.70
N HIS A 223 -9.08 -12.99 -4.06
CA HIS A 223 -9.13 -12.45 -5.42
C HIS A 223 -7.76 -11.92 -5.85
N GLU A 224 -7.10 -11.14 -5.00
CA GLU A 224 -5.74 -10.64 -5.24
C GLU A 224 -4.74 -11.77 -5.43
N GLN A 225 -4.79 -12.77 -4.54
CA GLN A 225 -3.95 -13.96 -4.60
C GLN A 225 -4.20 -14.74 -5.89
N TYR A 226 -5.46 -14.91 -6.30
CA TYR A 226 -5.78 -15.55 -7.57
C TYR A 226 -5.19 -14.78 -8.76
N LEU A 227 -5.41 -13.47 -8.83
CA LEU A 227 -4.93 -12.63 -9.93
C LEU A 227 -3.39 -12.68 -10.02
N ALA A 228 -2.67 -12.29 -8.96
CA ALA A 228 -1.22 -12.19 -9.00
C ALA A 228 -0.51 -13.56 -9.05
N THR A 229 -0.99 -14.55 -8.30
CA THR A 229 -0.29 -15.83 -8.11
C THR A 229 -0.72 -16.92 -9.10
N VAL A 230 -2.00 -16.98 -9.49
CA VAL A 230 -2.54 -18.08 -10.31
C VAL A 230 -2.71 -17.66 -11.77
N HIS A 231 -3.31 -16.49 -12.01
CA HIS A 231 -3.61 -15.99 -13.36
C HIS A 231 -2.38 -15.37 -14.02
N PHE A 232 -1.82 -14.31 -13.44
CA PHE A 232 -0.68 -13.58 -14.01
C PHE A 232 0.69 -14.20 -13.66
N LYS A 233 0.80 -14.84 -12.49
CA LYS A 233 2.02 -15.52 -11.98
C LYS A 233 3.24 -14.60 -11.81
N ARG A 234 2.99 -13.28 -11.70
CA ARG A 234 3.98 -12.21 -11.59
C ARG A 234 3.33 -10.98 -10.93
N PRO A 235 4.10 -9.98 -10.47
CA PRO A 235 3.53 -8.77 -9.89
C PRO A 235 2.58 -8.06 -10.86
N LEU A 236 1.51 -7.50 -10.30
CA LEU A 236 0.36 -6.99 -11.03
C LEU A 236 -0.13 -5.69 -10.40
N PHE A 237 -0.18 -4.62 -11.19
CA PHE A 237 -0.98 -3.45 -10.87
C PHE A 237 -2.43 -3.68 -11.27
N VAL A 238 -3.35 -3.54 -10.32
CA VAL A 238 -4.76 -3.31 -10.59
C VAL A 238 -4.98 -1.80 -10.53
N THR A 239 -5.73 -1.25 -11.48
CA THR A 239 -5.88 0.21 -11.64
C THR A 239 -7.35 0.61 -11.80
N HIS A 240 -7.65 1.91 -11.78
CA HIS A 240 -8.99 2.41 -12.13
C HIS A 240 -10.11 1.87 -11.23
N TYR A 241 -9.86 1.84 -9.91
CA TYR A 241 -10.81 1.37 -8.90
C TYR A 241 -12.10 2.21 -8.86
N PRO A 242 -13.25 1.62 -8.44
CA PRO A 242 -14.50 2.34 -8.25
C PRO A 242 -14.32 3.50 -7.26
N ALA A 243 -14.68 4.70 -7.68
CA ALA A 243 -14.35 5.92 -6.95
C ALA A 243 -14.99 6.00 -5.54
N LYS A 244 -16.12 5.31 -5.34
CA LYS A 244 -16.81 5.21 -4.04
C LYS A 244 -16.07 4.37 -2.98
N LEU A 245 -15.00 3.66 -3.35
CA LEU A 245 -14.21 2.81 -2.46
C LEU A 245 -12.87 3.44 -2.06
N LYS A 246 -12.51 4.59 -2.64
CA LYS A 246 -11.17 5.17 -2.54
C LYS A 246 -11.25 6.59 -1.93
N PRO A 247 -10.22 7.03 -1.18
CA PRO A 247 -10.24 8.31 -0.45
C PRO A 247 -10.49 9.55 -1.30
N PHE A 248 -10.98 10.60 -0.63
CA PHE A 248 -11.41 11.87 -1.22
C PHE A 248 -10.39 12.55 -2.15
N TYR A 249 -9.09 12.35 -1.92
CA TYR A 249 -8.01 13.01 -2.67
C TYR A 249 -7.71 12.38 -4.04
N MET A 250 -8.26 11.20 -4.35
CA MET A 250 -7.93 10.46 -5.58
C MET A 250 -8.65 11.05 -6.81
N LYS A 251 -7.89 11.37 -7.86
CA LYS A 251 -8.39 11.99 -9.09
C LYS A 251 -9.39 11.08 -9.81
N ARG A 252 -10.50 11.63 -10.32
CA ARG A 252 -11.48 10.88 -11.12
C ARG A 252 -10.91 10.55 -12.50
N SER A 253 -11.06 9.30 -12.92
CA SER A 253 -10.69 8.81 -14.27
C SER A 253 -11.90 8.53 -15.16
N SER A 254 -13.10 8.40 -14.58
CA SER A 254 -14.36 8.33 -15.33
C SER A 254 -15.54 8.89 -14.52
N SER A 255 -16.65 9.19 -15.20
CA SER A 255 -17.86 9.80 -14.63
C SER A 255 -19.09 8.88 -14.70
N GLY A 256 -20.13 9.23 -13.96
CA GLY A 256 -21.42 8.52 -13.93
C GLY A 256 -21.50 7.39 -12.90
N ALA A 257 -22.51 6.52 -13.03
CA ALA A 257 -22.84 5.51 -12.02
C ALA A 257 -21.74 4.45 -11.79
N LYS A 258 -20.82 4.29 -12.74
CA LYS A 258 -19.62 3.44 -12.64
C LYS A 258 -18.31 4.25 -12.62
N ALA A 259 -18.34 5.46 -12.05
CA ALA A 259 -17.16 6.32 -11.94
C ALA A 259 -15.98 5.62 -11.22
N THR A 260 -14.79 5.83 -11.76
CA THR A 260 -13.52 5.31 -11.27
C THR A 260 -12.56 6.44 -10.89
N CYS A 261 -11.57 6.15 -10.04
CA CYS A 261 -10.45 7.04 -9.77
C CYS A 261 -9.16 6.52 -10.45
N ALA A 262 -8.23 7.41 -10.76
CA ALA A 262 -6.87 7.09 -11.21
C ALA A 262 -6.03 6.56 -10.02
N ALA A 263 -6.48 5.46 -9.44
CA ALA A 263 -5.81 4.72 -8.37
C ALA A 263 -5.11 3.47 -8.93
N MET A 264 -4.05 3.03 -8.28
CA MET A 264 -3.34 1.78 -8.54
C MET A 264 -2.97 1.09 -7.23
N ASP A 265 -3.15 -0.23 -7.21
CA ASP A 265 -2.73 -1.11 -6.12
C ASP A 265 -1.81 -2.19 -6.73
N LEU A 266 -0.60 -2.35 -6.19
CA LEU A 266 0.41 -3.32 -6.65
C LEU A 266 0.29 -4.61 -5.84
N LEU A 267 -0.18 -5.65 -6.51
CA LEU A 267 -0.33 -6.99 -5.97
C LEU A 267 0.93 -7.82 -6.26
N MET A 268 1.58 -8.30 -5.22
CA MET A 268 2.68 -9.27 -5.30
C MET A 268 2.15 -10.70 -5.22
N PRO A 269 2.64 -11.64 -6.03
CA PRO A 269 2.34 -13.06 -5.88
C PRO A 269 2.61 -13.50 -4.44
N CYS A 270 1.74 -14.36 -3.91
CA CYS A 270 1.76 -14.84 -2.53
C CYS A 270 1.48 -13.78 -1.43
N ILE A 271 1.79 -12.50 -1.65
CA ILE A 271 1.68 -11.47 -0.60
C ILE A 271 0.35 -10.72 -0.69
N GLY A 272 -0.11 -10.33 -1.89
CA GLY A 272 -1.25 -9.41 -2.06
C GLY A 272 -0.74 -7.99 -2.22
N GLU A 273 -1.54 -6.99 -1.83
CA GLU A 273 -1.13 -5.58 -1.91
C GLU A 273 0.18 -5.30 -1.15
N VAL A 274 1.09 -4.54 -1.78
CA VAL A 274 2.33 -4.02 -1.16
C VAL A 274 2.59 -2.54 -1.42
N VAL A 275 1.90 -1.92 -2.38
CA VAL A 275 1.93 -0.47 -2.66
C VAL A 275 0.54 -0.06 -3.14
N GLY A 276 -0.07 0.93 -2.50
CA GLY A 276 -1.25 1.64 -3.00
C GLY A 276 -0.89 3.08 -3.38
N GLY A 277 -1.55 3.65 -4.37
CA GLY A 277 -1.31 5.03 -4.80
C GLY A 277 -2.32 5.54 -5.82
N SER A 278 -2.21 6.82 -6.19
CA SER A 278 -3.15 7.46 -7.14
C SER A 278 -2.63 8.78 -7.67
N GLU A 279 -3.09 9.20 -8.85
CA GLU A 279 -3.09 10.64 -9.18
C GLU A 279 -3.97 11.41 -8.19
N ARG A 280 -3.53 12.61 -7.80
CA ARG A 280 -4.26 13.49 -6.87
C ARG A 280 -5.20 14.41 -7.64
N ILE A 281 -6.33 14.78 -7.04
CA ILE A 281 -7.15 15.88 -7.58
C ILE A 281 -6.29 17.16 -7.59
N ASP A 282 -6.29 17.87 -8.72
CA ASP A 282 -5.37 18.96 -9.04
C ASP A 282 -6.06 20.34 -9.21
N ASN A 283 -7.37 20.41 -9.02
CA ASN A 283 -8.15 21.66 -8.99
C ASN A 283 -9.00 21.77 -7.71
N VAL A 284 -9.34 22.99 -7.31
CA VAL A 284 -9.96 23.28 -6.01
C VAL A 284 -11.45 22.95 -5.99
N GLU A 285 -12.12 23.03 -7.14
CA GLU A 285 -13.55 22.71 -7.32
C GLU A 285 -13.83 21.22 -7.08
N ASP A 286 -13.19 20.33 -7.86
CA ASP A 286 -13.34 18.88 -7.75
C ASP A 286 -12.92 18.38 -6.36
N LEU A 287 -11.88 18.98 -5.76
CA LEU A 287 -11.41 18.58 -4.44
C LEU A 287 -12.43 18.98 -3.36
N SER A 288 -13.01 20.18 -3.48
CA SER A 288 -14.06 20.65 -2.56
C SER A 288 -15.34 19.80 -2.66
N GLU A 289 -15.75 19.41 -3.88
CA GLU A 289 -16.88 18.49 -4.09
C GLU A 289 -16.58 17.10 -3.51
N SER A 290 -15.39 16.57 -3.78
CA SER A 290 -14.98 15.26 -3.28
C SER A 290 -14.93 15.24 -1.75
N MET A 291 -14.34 16.24 -1.11
CA MET A 291 -14.34 16.41 0.34
C MET A 291 -15.76 16.43 0.92
N ALA A 292 -16.67 17.22 0.33
CA ALA A 292 -18.06 17.29 0.77
C ALA A 292 -18.79 15.93 0.64
N SER A 293 -18.55 15.18 -0.45
CA SER A 293 -19.14 13.85 -0.63
C SER A 293 -18.63 12.79 0.36
N HIS A 294 -17.44 13.00 0.93
CA HIS A 294 -16.86 12.18 2.01
C HIS A 294 -17.18 12.70 3.42
N GLY A 295 -18.00 13.76 3.55
CA GLY A 295 -18.37 14.33 4.85
C GLY A 295 -17.24 15.11 5.54
N LEU A 296 -16.19 15.50 4.80
CA LEU A 296 -15.05 16.23 5.35
C LEU A 296 -15.32 17.73 5.42
N ASP A 297 -14.89 18.33 6.54
CA ASP A 297 -14.98 19.77 6.78
C ASP A 297 -13.79 20.49 6.12
N SER A 298 -14.04 21.05 4.94
CA SER A 298 -13.06 21.78 4.13
C SER A 298 -12.40 22.96 4.85
N SER A 299 -13.06 23.55 5.87
CA SER A 299 -12.48 24.65 6.63
C SER A 299 -11.26 24.23 7.47
N LYS A 300 -11.19 22.95 7.87
CA LYS A 300 -10.06 22.37 8.64
C LYS A 300 -8.86 22.00 7.76
N MET A 301 -9.05 21.95 6.45
CA MET A 301 -8.01 21.56 5.48
C MET A 301 -7.81 22.65 4.41
N SER A 302 -8.06 23.91 4.77
CA SER A 302 -7.84 25.08 3.90
C SER A 302 -6.44 25.10 3.28
N TRP A 303 -5.42 24.77 4.08
CA TRP A 303 -4.02 24.62 3.66
C TRP A 303 -3.79 23.56 2.56
N TYR A 304 -4.63 22.52 2.50
CA TYR A 304 -4.55 21.46 1.48
C TYR A 304 -5.28 21.86 0.19
N LEU A 305 -6.36 22.65 0.33
CA LEU A 305 -7.04 23.31 -0.79
C LEU A 305 -6.17 24.41 -1.42
N ASP A 306 -5.34 25.10 -0.62
CA ASP A 306 -4.40 26.12 -1.11
C ASP A 306 -3.34 25.54 -2.07
N LEU A 307 -3.09 24.23 -2.05
CA LEU A 307 -2.22 23.55 -3.01
C LEU A 307 -2.82 23.46 -4.44
N ARG A 308 -4.10 23.85 -4.61
CA ARG A 308 -4.88 23.78 -5.86
C ARG A 308 -5.35 25.17 -6.33
N ARG A 309 -4.71 26.25 -5.87
CA ARG A 309 -5.06 27.65 -6.17
C ARG A 309 -4.00 28.39 -6.99
#